data_AF-A0AAV3ZG89-F1
#
_entry.id   AF-A0AAV3ZG89-F1
#
_cell.length_a   1.000
_cell.length_b   1.000
_cell.length_c   1.000
_cell.angle_alpha   90.00
_cell.angle_beta   90.00
_cell.angle_gamma   90.00
#
_symmetry.space_group_name_H-M   'P 1'
#
loop_
_entity.id
_entity.type
_entity.pdbx_description
1 polymer ?
#
loop_
_entity_poly.entity_id
_entity_poly.type
_entity_poly.pdbx_seq_one_letter_code
_entity_poly.pdbx_strand_id
1 'polypeptide(L)'
;MDHMVILFNMLDLASIVAAILFWLKFPNHKLAKSDNCRLFQIDIARALTCQQKLRIIASQNLPRQLKQTMEQQLGCFEIGARGQRRPGENAIEADPKKRKRCAQCPAKKDMKTSVFCDKCGISVCRCTE
;
A
#
# COMPACT_ATOMS: atom_id res chain seq x y z
N MET A 1 -19.97 -26.89 -17.67
CA MET A 1 -19.72 -26.47 -16.28
C MET A 1 -18.64 -25.41 -16.33
N ASP A 2 -18.91 -24.21 -15.84
CA ASP A 2 -17.97 -23.09 -15.99
C ASP A 2 -16.72 -23.32 -15.13
N HIS A 3 -15.53 -23.34 -15.73
CA HIS A 3 -14.27 -23.58 -15.03
C HIS A 3 -14.02 -22.55 -13.92
N MET A 4 -14.49 -21.31 -14.10
CA MET A 4 -14.38 -20.25 -13.11
C MET A 4 -15.28 -20.50 -11.89
N VAL A 5 -16.48 -21.04 -12.09
CA VAL A 5 -17.40 -21.38 -10.99
C VAL A 5 -16.78 -22.45 -10.10
N ILE A 6 -16.16 -23.47 -10.71
CA ILE A 6 -15.48 -24.53 -9.97
C ILE A 6 -14.31 -23.96 -9.16
N LEU A 7 -13.49 -23.09 -9.77
CA LEU A 7 -12.36 -22.46 -9.10
C LEU A 7 -12.80 -21.63 -7.89
N PHE A 8 -13.80 -20.76 -8.04
CA PHE A 8 -14.27 -19.92 -6.94
C PHE A 8 -14.86 -20.76 -5.80
N ASN A 9 -15.62 -21.82 -6.12
CA ASN A 9 -16.12 -22.74 -5.10
C ASN A 9 -14.99 -23.46 -4.35
N MET A 10 -13.91 -23.85 -5.03
CA MET A 10 -12.73 -24.43 -4.38
C MET A 10 -12.03 -23.43 -3.45
N LEU A 11 -11.92 -22.17 -3.86
CA LEU A 11 -11.33 -21.11 -3.03
C LEU A 11 -12.17 -20.85 -1.77
N ASP A 12 -13.50 -20.81 -1.91
CA ASP A 12 -14.41 -20.60 -0.79
C ASP A 12 -14.29 -21.75 0.23
N LEU A 13 -14.35 -22.99 -0.23
CA LEU A 13 -14.18 -24.18 0.63
C LEU A 13 -12.81 -24.18 1.32
N ALA A 14 -11.74 -23.91 0.58
CA ALA A 14 -10.38 -23.86 1.13
C ALA A 14 -10.25 -22.78 2.22
N SER A 15 -10.86 -21.61 2.03
CA SER A 15 -10.81 -20.51 3.01
C SER A 15 -11.47 -20.88 4.34
N ILE A 16 -12.62 -21.57 4.28
CA ILE A 16 -13.36 -22.03 5.47
C ILE A 16 -12.57 -23.11 6.20
N VAL A 17 -12.07 -24.10 5.46
CA VAL A 17 -11.27 -25.20 6.04
C VAL A 17 -10.01 -24.66 6.72
N ALA A 18 -9.31 -23.73 6.06
CA ALA A 18 -8.12 -23.10 6.63
C ALA A 18 -8.44 -22.34 7.93
N ALA A 19 -9.57 -21.61 7.98
CA ALA A 19 -9.99 -20.88 9.17
C ALA A 19 -10.25 -21.81 10.35
N ILE A 20 -10.96 -22.92 10.10
CA ILE A 20 -11.25 -23.94 11.12
C ILE A 20 -9.95 -24.54 11.66
N LEU A 21 -9.04 -24.97 10.77
CA LEU A 21 -7.75 -25.53 11.17
C LEU A 21 -6.91 -24.53 11.97
N PHE A 22 -6.91 -23.26 11.56
CA PHE A 22 -6.20 -22.20 12.27
C PHE A 22 -6.75 -22.02 13.70
N TRP A 23 -8.07 -21.94 13.89
CA TRP A 23 -8.64 -21.77 15.22
C TRP A 23 -8.56 -23.02 16.09
N LEU A 24 -8.54 -24.21 15.50
CA LEU A 24 -8.25 -25.45 16.23
C LEU A 24 -6.82 -25.42 16.79
N LYS A 25 -5.86 -24.91 16.02
CA LYS A 25 -4.46 -24.79 16.44
C LYS A 25 -4.22 -23.61 17.39
N PHE A 26 -4.96 -22.51 17.22
CA PHE A 26 -4.82 -21.26 17.98
C PHE A 26 -6.16 -20.85 18.60
N PRO A 27 -6.64 -21.56 19.63
CA PRO A 27 -7.97 -21.33 20.21
C PRO A 27 -8.13 -19.93 20.82
N ASN A 28 -7.04 -19.34 21.32
CA ASN A 28 -7.01 -17.99 21.90
C ASN A 28 -7.17 -16.86 20.86
N HIS A 29 -7.06 -17.17 19.56
CA HIS A 29 -7.27 -16.21 18.47
C HIS A 29 -8.72 -16.19 17.95
N LYS A 30 -9.61 -16.95 18.58
CA LYS A 30 -11.03 -16.96 18.24
C LYS A 30 -11.73 -15.78 18.92
N LEU A 31 -11.97 -14.69 18.18
CA LEU A 31 -12.82 -13.56 18.62
C LEU A 31 -14.30 -13.97 18.72
N ALA A 32 -15.15 -13.13 19.32
CA ALA A 32 -16.59 -13.33 19.36
C ALA A 32 -17.20 -13.34 17.93
N LYS A 33 -18.21 -14.19 17.72
CA LYS A 33 -18.70 -14.64 16.40
C LYS A 33 -19.21 -13.51 15.49
N SER A 34 -18.47 -13.28 14.40
CA SER A 34 -18.90 -12.99 13.01
C SER A 34 -17.72 -12.37 12.24
N ASP A 35 -16.98 -11.47 12.90
CA ASP A 35 -15.82 -10.81 12.32
C ASP A 35 -14.58 -11.70 12.18
N ASN A 36 -14.54 -12.84 12.88
CA ASN A 36 -13.41 -13.76 12.87
C ASN A 36 -13.05 -14.29 11.48
N CYS A 37 -14.03 -14.79 10.72
CA CYS A 37 -13.77 -15.30 9.36
C CYS A 37 -13.28 -14.18 8.46
N ARG A 38 -13.90 -12.99 8.57
CA ARG A 38 -13.55 -11.82 7.77
C ARG A 38 -12.12 -11.35 8.08
N LEU A 39 -11.76 -11.23 9.36
CA LEU A 39 -10.43 -10.84 9.79
C LEU A 39 -9.38 -11.85 9.36
N PHE A 40 -9.67 -13.15 9.52
CA PHE A 40 -8.81 -14.22 9.04
C PHE A 40 -8.58 -14.15 7.52
N GLN A 41 -9.64 -13.92 6.73
CA GLN A 41 -9.54 -13.76 5.28
C GLN A 41 -8.74 -12.50 4.89
N ILE A 42 -8.90 -11.40 5.61
CA ILE A 42 -8.11 -10.18 5.42
C ILE A 42 -6.62 -10.47 5.66
N ASP A 43 -6.29 -11.18 6.74
CA ASP A 43 -4.91 -11.50 7.10
C ASP A 43 -4.27 -12.48 6.11
N ILE A 44 -5.02 -13.49 5.65
CA ILE A 44 -4.58 -14.37 4.56
C ILE A 44 -4.35 -13.58 3.28
N ALA A 45 -5.30 -12.75 2.86
CA ALA A 45 -5.17 -11.96 1.63
C ALA A 45 -3.95 -11.04 1.70
N ARG A 46 -3.68 -10.44 2.86
CA ARG A 46 -2.47 -9.64 3.09
C ARG A 46 -1.21 -10.51 2.99
N ALA A 47 -1.16 -11.66 3.67
CA ALA A 47 -0.01 -12.55 3.64
C ALA A 47 0.32 -13.05 2.22
N LEU A 48 -0.70 -13.44 1.45
CA LEU A 48 -0.54 -13.92 0.08
C LEU A 48 -0.09 -12.82 -0.89
N THR A 49 -0.57 -11.59 -0.70
CA THR A 49 -0.29 -10.48 -1.63
C THR A 49 0.94 -9.65 -1.27
N CYS A 50 1.47 -9.76 -0.04
CA CYS A 50 2.58 -8.97 0.46
C CYS A 50 3.82 -9.03 -0.46
N GLN A 51 4.29 -10.24 -0.79
CA GLN A 51 5.45 -10.43 -1.65
C GLN A 51 5.24 -9.89 -3.07
N GLN A 52 4.03 -10.04 -3.61
CA GLN A 52 3.70 -9.50 -4.92
C GLN A 52 3.67 -7.97 -4.91
N LYS A 53 3.12 -7.36 -3.86
CA LYS A 53 3.12 -5.90 -3.68
C LYS A 53 4.54 -5.35 -3.55
N LEU A 54 5.43 -6.01 -2.82
CA LEU A 54 6.85 -5.63 -2.74
C LEU A 54 7.53 -5.62 -4.11
N ARG A 55 7.29 -6.65 -4.93
CA ARG A 55 7.81 -6.72 -6.31
C ARG A 55 7.28 -5.58 -7.19
N ILE A 56 5.99 -5.25 -7.05
CA ILE A 56 5.35 -4.17 -7.81
C ILE A 56 5.95 -2.80 -7.41
N ILE A 57 6.16 -2.54 -6.12
CA ILE A 57 6.77 -1.29 -5.64
C ILE A 57 8.21 -1.12 -6.13
N ALA A 58 8.97 -2.22 -6.21
CA ALA A 58 10.33 -2.23 -6.73
C ALA A 58 10.39 -1.90 -8.24
N SER A 59 9.29 -2.09 -8.98
CA SER A 59 9.23 -1.75 -10.40
C SER A 59 9.16 -0.22 -10.61
N GLN A 60 9.95 0.29 -11.56
CA GLN A 60 10.26 1.74 -11.64
C GLN A 60 9.14 2.63 -12.21
N ASN A 61 8.00 2.07 -12.65
CA ASN A 61 6.98 2.81 -13.40
C ASN A 61 5.62 2.96 -12.69
N LEU A 62 5.56 2.70 -11.39
CA LEU A 62 4.30 2.84 -10.66
C LEU A 62 3.92 4.32 -10.45
N PRO A 63 2.67 4.74 -10.70
CA PRO A 63 2.20 6.07 -10.33
C PRO A 63 2.48 6.35 -8.85
N ARG A 64 3.00 7.55 -8.56
CA ARG A 64 3.47 7.92 -7.21
C ARG A 64 2.41 7.70 -6.11
N GLN A 65 1.15 8.02 -6.41
CA GLN A 65 0.04 7.80 -5.48
C GLN A 65 -0.16 6.31 -5.17
N LEU A 66 -0.14 5.45 -6.20
CA LEU A 66 -0.28 4.00 -6.03
C LEU A 66 0.89 3.41 -5.23
N LYS A 67 2.11 3.89 -5.50
CA LYS A 67 3.31 3.49 -4.75
C LYS A 67 3.17 3.83 -3.26
N GLN A 68 2.75 5.05 -2.94
CA GLN A 68 2.54 5.49 -1.55
C GLN A 68 1.47 4.67 -0.83
N THR A 69 0.34 4.38 -1.48
CA THR A 69 -0.72 3.54 -0.88
C THR A 69 -0.25 2.12 -0.62
N MET A 70 0.50 1.53 -1.55
CA MET A 70 1.05 0.18 -1.37
C MET A 70 2.11 0.15 -0.26
N GLU A 71 2.99 1.15 -0.19
CA GLU A 71 3.99 1.30 0.87
C GLU A 71 3.32 1.45 2.24
N GLN A 72 2.23 2.22 2.37
CA GLN A 72 1.48 2.35 3.62
C GLN A 72 0.86 1.01 4.07
N GLN A 73 0.28 0.26 3.14
CA GLN A 73 -0.30 -1.05 3.46
C GLN A 73 0.73 -2.09 3.89
N LEU A 74 1.98 -1.99 3.41
CA LEU A 74 3.08 -2.86 3.80
C LEU A 74 3.81 -2.38 5.06
N GLY A 75 3.91 -1.06 5.27
CA GLY A 75 4.51 -0.44 6.46
C GLY A 75 3.77 -0.77 7.76
N CYS A 76 2.50 -1.15 7.69
CA CYS A 76 1.78 -1.75 8.82
C CYS A 76 2.20 -3.20 9.14
N PHE A 77 3.03 -3.83 8.31
CA PHE A 77 3.47 -5.22 8.43
C PHE A 77 4.98 -5.35 8.71
N GLU A 78 5.79 -4.32 8.42
CA GLU A 78 7.24 -4.31 8.62
C GLU A 78 7.71 -3.56 9.90
N ILE A 79 6.98 -3.65 11.01
CA ILE A 79 7.54 -3.32 12.33
C ILE A 79 7.26 -4.47 13.31
N GLY A 80 7.80 -5.64 12.97
CA GLY A 80 7.99 -6.77 13.89
C GLY A 80 9.40 -7.36 13.82
N ALA A 81 10.16 -7.09 12.76
CA ALA A 81 11.56 -7.47 12.66
C ALA A 81 12.31 -6.46 11.78
N ARG A 82 13.18 -5.67 12.42
CA ARG A 82 14.10 -4.66 11.85
C ARG A 82 13.47 -3.31 11.47
N GLY A 83 13.60 -2.38 12.41
CA GLY A 83 13.49 -0.94 12.15
C GLY A 83 12.40 -0.27 12.97
N GLN A 84 12.74 0.12 14.20
CA GLN A 84 11.99 1.17 14.89
C GLN A 84 11.98 2.42 14.00
N ARG A 85 10.90 2.67 13.24
CA ARG A 85 10.54 4.04 12.90
C ARG A 85 9.83 4.63 14.12
N ARG A 86 10.58 5.44 14.87
CA ARG A 86 10.07 6.24 15.97
C ARG A 86 8.97 7.18 15.44
N PRO A 87 7.90 7.44 16.22
CA PRO A 87 6.92 8.46 15.87
C PRO A 87 7.59 9.83 16.05
N GLY A 88 8.02 10.45 14.96
CA GLY A 88 8.77 11.71 15.01
C GLY A 88 9.33 12.26 13.69
N GLU A 89 9.24 11.55 12.57
CA GLU A 89 9.66 12.07 11.24
C GLU A 89 8.62 13.04 10.64
N ASN A 90 8.22 14.06 11.41
CA ASN A 90 7.72 15.34 10.89
C ASN A 90 8.79 16.42 11.05
N ALA A 91 10.07 16.05 11.16
CA ALA A 91 11.16 16.98 10.97
C ALA A 91 11.48 17.06 9.49
N ILE A 92 11.00 18.12 8.86
CA ILE A 92 11.42 18.61 7.56
C ILE A 92 12.90 18.99 7.69
N GLU A 93 13.80 18.01 7.64
CA GLU A 93 15.22 18.28 7.46
C GLU A 93 15.52 18.36 5.97
N ALA A 94 16.14 19.49 5.63
CA ALA A 94 16.26 20.04 4.31
C ALA A 94 17.27 19.29 3.44
N ASP A 95 16.81 18.29 2.70
CA ASP A 95 17.47 17.87 1.47
C ASP A 95 17.34 19.04 0.46
N PRO A 96 18.41 19.56 -0.17
CA PRO A 96 18.31 20.68 -1.12
C PRO A 96 17.23 20.39 -2.17
N LYS A 97 16.13 21.16 -2.09
CA LYS A 97 14.84 20.92 -2.75
C LYS A 97 15.03 20.50 -4.23
N LYS A 98 15.03 19.19 -4.48
CA LYS A 98 15.03 18.64 -5.85
C LYS A 98 13.87 19.28 -6.63
N ARG A 99 14.19 19.91 -7.77
CA ARG A 99 13.19 20.58 -8.63
C ARG A 99 12.17 19.55 -9.10
N LYS A 100 10.88 19.83 -8.90
CA LYS A 100 9.77 18.97 -9.35
C LYS A 100 9.18 19.52 -10.64
N ARG A 101 8.52 18.67 -11.43
CA ARG A 101 7.81 19.12 -12.64
C ARG A 101 6.61 19.99 -12.24
N CYS A 102 6.35 21.05 -12.99
CA CYS A 102 5.16 21.88 -12.78
C CYS A 102 3.90 21.06 -12.99
N ALA A 103 2.93 21.17 -12.09
CA ALA A 103 1.66 20.46 -12.19
C ALA A 103 0.71 21.03 -13.26
N GLN A 104 0.90 22.29 -13.66
CA GLN A 104 0.07 22.95 -14.67
C GLN A 104 0.63 22.80 -16.09
N CYS A 105 1.94 22.56 -16.23
CA CYS A 105 2.52 22.39 -17.56
C CYS A 105 2.28 20.98 -18.11
N PRO A 106 2.02 20.85 -19.42
CA PRO A 106 1.96 19.53 -20.05
C PRO A 106 3.31 18.81 -19.90
N ALA A 107 3.25 17.50 -19.63
CA ALA A 107 4.42 16.65 -19.38
C ALA A 107 5.49 16.73 -20.48
N LYS A 108 5.07 16.97 -21.74
CA LYS A 108 5.95 17.11 -22.90
C LYS A 108 6.91 18.30 -22.81
N LYS A 109 6.58 19.36 -22.06
CA LYS A 109 7.43 20.55 -21.91
C LYS A 109 8.53 20.39 -20.85
N ASP A 110 8.52 19.30 -20.05
CA ASP A 110 9.45 19.02 -18.94
C ASP A 110 9.83 20.21 -18.05
N MET A 111 8.88 21.11 -17.79
CA MET A 111 9.11 22.32 -16.99
C MET A 111 9.35 21.97 -15.52
N LYS A 112 10.59 22.18 -15.02
CA LYS A 112 11.00 21.92 -13.63
C LYS A 112 11.07 23.20 -12.80
N THR A 113 10.47 23.17 -11.62
CA THR A 113 10.37 24.31 -10.69
C THR A 113 10.78 23.93 -9.27
N SER A 114 11.35 24.88 -8.55
CA SER A 114 11.57 24.83 -7.10
C SER A 114 10.48 25.60 -6.33
N VAL A 115 9.55 26.23 -7.05
CA VAL A 115 8.46 27.05 -6.49
C VAL A 115 7.24 26.17 -6.23
N PHE A 116 6.61 26.39 -5.07
CA PHE A 116 5.41 25.71 -4.63
C PHE A 116 4.34 26.76 -4.33
N CYS A 117 3.07 26.41 -4.55
CA CYS A 117 1.97 27.25 -4.10
C CYS A 117 1.83 27.17 -2.58
N ASP A 118 1.80 28.31 -1.90
CA ASP A 118 1.70 28.36 -0.43
C ASP A 118 0.37 27.79 0.10
N LYS A 119 -0.70 27.79 -0.71
CA LYS A 119 -2.02 27.30 -0.31
C LYS A 119 -2.18 25.79 -0.46
N CYS A 120 -1.66 25.20 -1.53
CA CYS A 120 -1.89 23.78 -1.86
C CYS A 120 -0.62 22.94 -1.91
N GLY A 121 0.56 23.53 -1.74
CA GLY A 121 1.85 22.82 -1.74
C GLY A 121 2.24 22.21 -3.10
N ILE A 122 1.52 22.52 -4.18
CA ILE A 122 1.76 21.97 -5.51
C ILE A 122 2.91 22.73 -6.20
N SER A 123 3.77 22.03 -6.94
CA SER A 123 4.86 22.64 -7.71
C SER A 123 4.32 23.40 -8.93
N VAL A 124 4.59 24.71 -8.99
CA VAL A 124 4.15 25.61 -10.05
C VAL A 124 5.35 26.36 -10.64
N CYS A 125 5.40 26.52 -11.96
CA CYS A 125 6.42 27.35 -12.60
C CYS A 125 6.00 28.82 -12.55
N ARG A 126 6.97 29.75 -12.54
CA ARG A 126 6.71 31.20 -12.66
C ARG A 126 6.32 31.64 -14.08
N CYS A 127 6.03 30.71 -14.98
CA CYS A 127 5.69 31.04 -16.36
C CYS A 127 4.34 31.77 -16.40
N THR A 128 4.40 33.08 -16.45
CA THR A 128 3.38 33.99 -16.96
C THR A 128 3.48 33.99 -18.48
N GLU A 129 2.59 33.28 -19.15
CA GLU A 129 2.13 33.54 -20.53
C GLU A 129 0.70 33.00 -20.64
#